data_AF-A0AAD5QLD9-F1
#
_entry.id   AF-A0AAD5QLD9-F1
#
_cell.length_a   1.000
_cell.length_b   1.000
_cell.length_c   1.000
_cell.angle_alpha   90.00
_cell.angle_beta   90.00
_cell.angle_gamma   90.00
#
_symmetry.space_group_name_H-M   'P 1'
#
loop_
_entity.id
_entity.type
_entity.pdbx_description
1 polymer ?
#
loop_
_entity_poly.entity_id
_entity_poly.type
_entity_poly.pdbx_seq_one_letter_code
_entity_poly.pdbx_strand_id
1 'polypeptide(L)'
;MTYSTSPATQAQAPGISQSSNSAEALVKRLVIQGVLDVLEQQGRAAGLPDAIIATILSLLGVNVLYTPMQCHKVMISPAVNFQQEMMIRTCVIIGSTVTTTCPPAPAAGAMMCMPANGMNFMPIDPQHLSISGTLTTSNVIMATWSREMWQSVVNRVLRMITSGPFRTHFVTAIATFT
;
A
#
# COMPACT_ATOMS: atom_id res chain seq x y z
N MET A 1 1.78 0.60 -3.02
CA MET A 1 2.93 1.54 -2.91
C MET A 1 4.11 1.06 -3.74
N THR A 2 4.68 1.95 -4.53
CA THR A 2 5.77 1.64 -5.47
C THR A 2 7.00 2.48 -5.17
N TYR A 3 8.18 1.98 -5.55
CA TYR A 3 9.44 2.73 -5.46
C TYR A 3 10.18 2.78 -6.79
N SER A 4 11.04 3.78 -6.94
CA SER A 4 11.96 3.88 -8.07
C SER A 4 13.31 4.39 -7.62
N THR A 5 14.38 3.78 -8.11
CA THR A 5 15.75 4.26 -7.96
C THR A 5 16.16 5.23 -9.07
N SER A 6 15.30 5.44 -10.08
CA SER A 6 15.57 6.34 -11.21
C SER A 6 15.15 7.78 -10.87
N PRO A 7 16.08 8.75 -10.92
CA PRO A 7 15.74 10.17 -10.70
C PRO A 7 14.71 10.70 -11.70
N ALA A 8 14.78 10.24 -12.97
CA ALA A 8 13.82 10.65 -14.00
C ALA A 8 12.39 10.19 -13.67
N THR A 9 12.25 8.98 -13.12
CA THR A 9 10.96 8.44 -12.69
C THR A 9 10.42 9.18 -11.48
N GLN A 10 11.27 9.53 -10.52
CA GLN A 10 10.88 10.32 -9.35
C GLN A 10 10.45 11.75 -9.74
N ALA A 11 11.12 12.37 -10.71
CA ALA A 11 10.76 13.69 -11.23
C ALA A 11 9.40 13.68 -11.93
N GLN A 12 9.09 12.61 -12.67
CA GLN A 12 7.80 12.43 -13.35
C GLN A 12 6.68 12.05 -12.37
N ALA A 13 7.00 11.32 -11.30
CA ALA A 13 6.03 10.83 -10.34
C ALA A 13 6.48 11.09 -8.89
N PRO A 14 6.27 12.31 -8.36
CA PRO A 14 6.72 12.69 -7.02
C PRO A 14 6.13 11.84 -5.88
N GLY A 15 5.00 11.16 -6.14
CA GLY A 15 4.36 10.26 -5.18
C GLY A 15 5.01 8.88 -5.05
N ILE A 16 6.01 8.55 -5.88
CA ILE A 16 6.75 7.28 -5.81
C ILE A 16 7.91 7.40 -4.83
N SER A 17 8.07 6.39 -3.97
CA SER A 17 9.14 6.36 -2.99
C SER A 17 10.52 6.18 -3.64
N GLN A 18 11.57 6.70 -3.01
CA GLN A 18 12.92 6.68 -3.59
C GLN A 18 13.64 5.33 -3.44
N SER A 19 13.16 4.47 -2.55
CA SER A 19 13.72 3.14 -2.28
C SER A 19 12.66 2.18 -1.77
N SER A 20 12.93 0.88 -1.86
CA SER A 20 12.06 -0.16 -1.28
C SER A 20 11.83 0.10 0.21
N ASN A 21 12.91 0.35 0.96
CA ASN A 21 12.83 0.60 2.41
C ASN A 21 11.97 1.82 2.74
N SER A 22 12.03 2.89 1.94
CA SER A 22 11.20 4.08 2.16
C SER A 22 9.72 3.81 1.86
N ALA A 23 9.42 3.02 0.82
CA ALA A 23 8.05 2.60 0.53
C ALA A 23 7.49 1.71 1.63
N GLU A 24 8.29 0.75 2.09
CA GLU A 24 7.92 -0.17 3.18
C GLU A 24 7.72 0.58 4.49
N ALA A 25 8.65 1.45 4.89
CA ALA A 25 8.54 2.25 6.11
C ALA A 25 7.31 3.17 6.09
N LEU A 26 6.99 3.75 4.93
CA LEU A 26 5.80 4.57 4.77
C LEU A 26 4.53 3.71 4.95
N VAL A 27 4.43 2.56 4.29
CA VAL A 27 3.27 1.64 4.47
C VAL A 27 3.14 1.20 5.93
N LYS A 28 4.25 0.81 6.56
CA LYS A 28 4.29 0.44 7.99
C LYS A 28 3.74 1.56 8.86
N ARG A 29 4.23 2.78 8.67
CA ARG A 29 3.78 3.95 9.42
C ARG A 29 2.28 4.20 9.24
N LEU A 30 1.79 4.16 8.01
CA LEU A 30 0.38 4.38 7.69
C LEU A 30 -0.54 3.34 8.34
N VAL A 31 -0.15 2.07 8.27
CA VAL A 31 -0.91 0.98 8.90
C VAL A 31 -0.88 1.11 10.41
N ILE A 32 0.28 1.39 11.02
CA ILE A 32 0.40 1.58 12.47
C ILE A 32 -0.47 2.75 12.93
N GLN A 33 -0.38 3.91 12.27
CA GLN A 33 -1.23 5.06 12.59
C GLN A 33 -2.70 4.69 12.48
N GLY A 34 -3.10 4.04 11.39
CA GLY A 34 -4.49 3.65 11.21
C GLY A 34 -4.97 2.67 12.29
N VAL A 35 -4.14 1.71 12.69
CA VAL A 35 -4.46 0.78 13.78
C VAL A 35 -4.64 1.53 15.10
N LEU A 36 -3.70 2.41 15.46
CA LEU A 36 -3.76 3.17 16.70
C LEU A 36 -4.97 4.09 16.76
N ASP A 37 -5.25 4.85 15.69
CA ASP A 37 -6.39 5.78 15.62
C ASP A 37 -7.72 5.03 15.80
N VAL A 38 -7.85 3.85 15.19
CA VAL A 38 -9.07 3.05 15.31
C VAL A 38 -9.20 2.46 16.71
N LEU A 39 -8.11 1.98 17.30
CA LEU A 39 -8.12 1.44 18.66
C LEU A 39 -8.44 2.53 19.69
N GLU A 40 -7.90 3.73 19.52
CA GLU A 40 -8.26 4.88 20.35
C GLU A 40 -9.75 5.19 20.25
N GLN A 41 -10.28 5.26 19.03
CA GLN A 41 -11.70 5.52 18.80
C GLN A 41 -12.60 4.44 19.41
N GLN A 42 -12.22 3.16 19.31
CA GLN A 42 -12.96 2.06 19.90
C GLN A 42 -12.88 2.07 21.44
N GLY A 43 -11.71 2.36 22.00
CA GLY A 43 -11.53 2.50 23.45
C GLY A 43 -12.42 3.59 24.02
N ARG A 44 -12.49 4.75 23.35
CA ARG A 44 -13.39 5.84 23.73
C ARG A 44 -14.86 5.44 23.62
N ALA A 45 -15.25 4.77 22.54
CA ALA A 45 -16.62 4.28 22.36
C ALA A 45 -17.02 3.25 23.42
N ALA A 46 -16.07 2.49 23.95
CA ALA A 46 -16.27 1.55 25.06
C ALA A 46 -16.25 2.24 26.46
N GLY A 47 -16.11 3.57 26.51
CA GLY A 47 -16.08 4.33 27.76
C GLY A 47 -14.75 4.21 28.52
N LEU A 48 -13.67 3.76 27.88
CA LEU A 48 -12.36 3.70 28.51
C LEU A 48 -11.80 5.12 28.71
N PRO A 49 -11.24 5.43 29.89
CA PRO A 49 -10.50 6.67 30.11
C PRO A 49 -9.30 6.79 29.17
N ASP A 50 -8.98 8.01 28.71
CA ASP A 50 -7.85 8.26 27.80
C ASP A 50 -6.51 7.75 28.33
N ALA A 51 -6.28 7.80 29.65
CA ALA A 51 -5.07 7.25 30.26
C ALA A 51 -4.95 5.72 30.09
N ILE A 52 -6.07 5.01 30.16
CA ILE A 52 -6.12 3.56 29.94
C ILE A 52 -5.90 3.26 28.46
N ILE A 53 -6.53 4.04 27.57
CA ILE A 53 -6.33 3.91 26.13
C ILE A 53 -4.85 4.11 25.76
N ALA A 54 -4.22 5.18 26.22
CA ALA A 54 -2.80 5.45 25.96
C ALA A 54 -1.90 4.31 26.47
N THR A 55 -2.18 3.78 27.67
CA THR A 55 -1.45 2.63 28.23
C THR A 55 -1.63 1.39 27.35
N ILE A 56 -2.85 1.10 26.91
CA ILE A 56 -3.16 -0.02 26.04
C ILE A 56 -2.42 0.09 24.70
N LEU A 57 -2.45 1.27 24.07
CA LEU A 57 -1.77 1.52 22.80
C LEU A 57 -0.25 1.37 22.92
N SER A 58 0.33 1.70 24.08
CA SER A 58 1.77 1.52 24.32
C SER A 58 2.20 0.05 24.42
N LEU A 59 1.27 -0.86 24.72
CA LEU A 59 1.49 -2.30 24.83
C LEU A 59 1.21 -3.07 23.53
N LEU A 60 0.92 -2.33 22.45
CA LEU A 60 0.57 -2.88 21.16
C LEU A 60 1.83 -3.10 20.30
N GLY A 61 2.07 -4.35 19.89
CA GLY A 61 3.02 -4.69 18.84
C GLY A 61 2.29 -4.78 17.51
N VAL A 62 2.73 -4.02 16.51
CA VAL A 62 2.21 -4.13 15.13
C VAL A 62 3.36 -4.49 14.22
N ASN A 63 3.31 -5.69 13.66
CA ASN A 63 4.22 -6.14 12.61
C ASN A 63 3.47 -6.10 11.28
N VAL A 64 4.05 -5.43 10.29
CA VAL A 64 3.46 -5.32 8.95
C VAL A 64 4.46 -5.87 7.94
N LEU A 65 3.97 -6.80 7.13
CA LEU A 65 4.65 -7.44 6.03
C LEU A 65 4.11 -6.85 4.73
N TYR A 66 4.99 -6.21 3.97
CA TYR A 66 4.63 -5.58 2.70
C TYR A 66 5.79 -5.67 1.71
N THR A 67 5.48 -5.99 0.46
CA THR A 67 6.48 -6.07 -0.62
C THR A 67 6.24 -4.95 -1.64
N PRO A 68 6.99 -3.84 -1.56
CA PRO A 68 6.89 -2.76 -2.54
C PRO A 68 7.21 -3.23 -3.96
N MET A 69 6.51 -2.67 -4.95
CA MET A 69 6.83 -2.92 -6.35
C MET A 69 7.84 -1.88 -6.88
N GLN A 70 8.85 -2.34 -7.61
CA GLN A 70 9.81 -1.47 -8.29
C GLN A 70 9.30 -0.99 -9.64
N CYS A 71 9.22 0.32 -9.81
CA CYS A 71 8.95 1.00 -11.06
C CYS A 71 10.25 1.58 -11.62
N HIS A 72 10.71 1.09 -12.76
CA HIS A 72 11.92 1.61 -13.36
C HIS A 72 11.64 2.83 -14.25
N LYS A 73 10.52 2.78 -14.98
CA LYS A 73 9.94 3.91 -15.71
C LYS A 73 8.47 4.09 -15.35
N VAL A 74 7.96 5.29 -15.55
CA VAL A 74 6.56 5.64 -15.31
C VAL A 74 5.93 6.24 -16.55
N MET A 75 4.74 5.75 -16.89
CA MET A 75 3.92 6.30 -17.94
C MET A 75 2.74 7.03 -17.32
N ILE A 76 2.71 8.35 -17.48
CA ILE A 76 1.59 9.18 -17.01
C ILE A 76 0.57 9.25 -18.14
N SER A 77 -0.67 8.82 -17.88
CA SER A 77 -1.74 8.93 -18.87
C SER A 77 -2.27 10.38 -18.97
N PRO A 78 -2.50 10.92 -20.18
CA PRO A 78 -2.25 10.31 -21.48
C PRO A 78 -0.75 10.25 -21.80
N ALA A 79 -0.29 9.13 -22.35
CA ALA A 79 1.12 8.82 -22.54
C ALA A 79 1.79 9.80 -23.51
N VAL A 80 2.59 10.72 -22.97
CA VAL A 80 3.40 11.64 -23.78
C VAL A 80 4.77 10.98 -24.00
N ASN A 81 5.03 10.53 -25.24
CA ASN A 81 6.36 10.09 -25.72
C ASN A 81 7.02 8.93 -24.96
N PHE A 82 6.37 7.77 -24.89
CA PHE A 82 7.05 6.54 -24.45
C PHE A 82 7.91 5.96 -25.59
N GLN A 83 9.21 6.26 -25.58
CA GLN A 83 10.16 5.54 -26.43
C GLN A 83 10.40 4.12 -25.87
N GLN A 84 10.24 3.14 -26.76
CA GLN A 84 10.36 1.71 -26.50
C GLN A 84 11.78 1.34 -26.03
N GLU A 85 11.99 1.27 -24.73
CA GLU A 85 13.16 0.60 -24.16
C GLU A 85 12.78 -0.83 -23.79
N MET A 86 13.24 -1.77 -24.62
CA MET A 86 12.77 -3.16 -24.71
C MET A 86 13.03 -4.08 -23.50
N MET A 87 13.50 -3.59 -22.34
CA MET A 87 13.90 -4.50 -21.24
C MET A 87 13.52 -4.05 -19.82
N ILE A 88 12.68 -3.04 -19.65
CA ILE A 88 12.50 -2.40 -18.34
C ILE A 88 11.04 -2.39 -17.89
N ARG A 89 10.77 -2.87 -16.66
CA ARG A 89 9.41 -2.87 -16.06
C ARG A 89 8.90 -1.43 -15.92
N THR A 90 7.87 -1.10 -16.70
CA THR A 90 7.26 0.22 -16.71
C THR A 90 5.95 0.20 -15.94
N CYS A 91 5.78 1.13 -15.01
CA CYS A 91 4.54 1.32 -14.27
C CYS A 91 3.67 2.37 -14.97
N VAL A 92 2.37 2.10 -15.09
CA VAL A 92 1.42 3.06 -15.65
C VAL A 92 0.74 3.81 -14.52
N ILE A 93 0.92 5.11 -14.49
CA ILE A 93 0.29 6.02 -13.54
C ILE A 93 -0.88 6.71 -14.21
N ILE A 94 -2.07 6.53 -13.64
CA ILE A 94 -3.26 7.30 -14.00
C ILE A 94 -3.56 8.22 -12.81
N GLY A 95 -3.49 9.54 -13.05
CA GLY A 95 -3.51 10.54 -11.97
C GLY A 95 -2.24 10.45 -11.12
N SER A 96 -2.38 9.89 -9.90
CA SER A 96 -1.27 9.68 -8.95
C SER A 96 -0.98 8.20 -8.64
N THR A 97 -1.70 7.27 -9.28
CA THR A 97 -1.74 5.87 -8.84
C THR A 97 -1.28 4.93 -9.93
N VAL A 98 -0.44 3.95 -9.57
CA VAL A 98 -0.04 2.88 -10.48
C VAL A 98 -1.22 1.92 -10.68
N THR A 99 -1.77 1.87 -11.89
CA THR A 99 -2.95 1.06 -12.21
C THR A 99 -2.62 -0.27 -12.87
N THR A 100 -1.59 -0.27 -13.72
CA THR A 100 -1.17 -1.46 -14.47
C THR A 100 0.35 -1.47 -14.65
N THR A 101 0.89 -2.63 -14.98
CA THR A 101 2.32 -2.76 -15.30
C THR A 101 2.51 -3.21 -16.73
N CYS A 102 3.58 -2.71 -17.33
CA CYS A 102 4.11 -3.23 -18.58
C CYS A 102 5.30 -4.15 -18.25
N PRO A 103 5.21 -5.46 -18.54
CA PRO A 103 6.35 -6.34 -18.40
C PRO A 103 7.49 -5.95 -19.36
N PRO A 104 8.75 -6.26 -19.01
CA PRO A 104 9.82 -6.23 -19.99
C PRO A 104 9.50 -7.17 -21.15
N ALA A 105 9.71 -6.75 -22.39
CA ALA A 105 9.50 -7.62 -23.54
C ALA A 105 10.57 -8.73 -23.53
N PRO A 106 10.20 -10.03 -23.56
CA PRO A 106 11.18 -11.06 -23.86
C PRO A 106 11.72 -10.85 -25.29
N ALA A 107 12.99 -11.21 -25.48
CA ALA A 107 13.74 -10.97 -26.71
C ALA A 107 12.97 -11.33 -28.00
N ALA A 108 13.15 -10.49 -29.02
CA ALA A 108 12.74 -10.67 -30.42
C ALA A 108 11.38 -11.39 -30.64
N GLY A 109 10.29 -10.65 -30.53
CA GLY A 109 8.97 -11.09 -31.01
C GLY A 109 7.83 -10.99 -29.99
N ALA A 110 8.13 -10.67 -28.73
CA ALA A 110 7.10 -10.47 -27.72
C ALA A 110 6.49 -9.07 -27.78
N MET A 111 5.16 -9.00 -27.68
CA MET A 111 4.39 -7.77 -27.87
C MET A 111 4.74 -6.72 -26.80
N MET A 112 5.23 -5.57 -27.25
CA MET A 112 5.46 -4.41 -26.38
C MET A 112 4.13 -3.81 -25.91
N CYS A 113 4.11 -3.19 -24.72
CA CYS A 113 2.96 -2.40 -24.31
C CYS A 113 2.83 -1.19 -25.22
N MET A 114 1.69 -1.09 -25.90
CA MET A 114 1.39 0.01 -26.82
C MET A 114 0.39 0.93 -26.12
N PRO A 115 0.82 2.09 -25.61
CA PRO A 115 -0.05 3.01 -24.89
C PRO A 115 -1.23 3.49 -25.73
N ALA A 116 -1.01 3.62 -27.05
CA ALA A 116 -2.01 4.09 -28.01
C ALA A 116 -3.23 3.16 -28.16
N ASN A 117 -3.06 1.85 -27.94
CA ASN A 117 -4.09 0.85 -28.23
C ASN A 117 -4.54 0.06 -26.99
N GLY A 118 -4.07 0.40 -25.79
CA GLY A 118 -4.45 -0.32 -24.57
C GLY A 118 -3.95 -1.77 -24.48
N MET A 119 -3.07 -2.20 -25.39
CA MET A 119 -2.67 -3.60 -25.50
C MET A 119 -1.41 -3.92 -24.67
N ASN A 120 -1.42 -5.12 -24.06
CA ASN A 120 -0.33 -5.74 -23.27
C ASN A 120 -0.05 -5.14 -21.89
N PHE A 121 -1.02 -4.44 -21.30
CA PHE A 121 -0.96 -4.13 -19.87
C PHE A 121 -1.28 -5.38 -19.05
N MET A 122 -0.42 -5.69 -18.09
CA MET A 122 -0.68 -6.77 -17.13
C MET A 122 -1.20 -6.20 -15.82
N PRO A 123 -2.09 -6.95 -15.12
CA PRO A 123 -2.45 -6.61 -13.76
C PRO A 123 -1.22 -6.63 -12.85
N ILE A 124 -1.26 -5.82 -11.79
CA ILE A 124 -0.24 -5.84 -10.75
C ILE A 124 -0.38 -7.17 -10.00
N ASP A 125 0.76 -7.83 -9.74
CA ASP A 125 0.79 -9.07 -8.97
C ASP A 125 0.15 -8.85 -7.58
N PRO A 126 -0.77 -9.73 -7.12
CA PRO A 126 -1.41 -9.62 -5.82
C PRO A 126 -0.44 -9.40 -4.65
N GLN A 127 0.80 -9.91 -4.71
CA GLN A 127 1.80 -9.72 -3.65
C GLN A 127 2.17 -8.25 -3.39
N HIS A 128 2.04 -7.39 -4.41
CA HIS A 128 2.32 -5.95 -4.29
C HIS A 128 1.10 -5.12 -3.86
N LEU A 129 -0.08 -5.74 -3.93
CA LEU A 129 -1.39 -5.19 -3.56
C LEU A 129 -1.83 -5.64 -2.16
N SER A 130 -1.24 -6.70 -1.63
CA SER A 130 -1.54 -7.24 -0.31
C SER A 130 -0.65 -6.62 0.76
N ILE A 131 -1.25 -6.27 1.89
CA ILE A 131 -0.56 -5.87 3.11
C ILE A 131 -0.97 -6.91 4.15
N SER A 132 -0.01 -7.65 4.69
CA SER A 132 -0.26 -8.58 5.79
C SER A 132 0.44 -8.09 7.04
N GLY A 133 0.10 -8.66 8.19
CA GLY A 133 0.69 -8.24 9.45
C GLY A 133 0.11 -9.01 10.62
N THR A 134 0.80 -8.91 11.75
CA THR A 134 0.37 -9.46 13.03
C THR A 134 0.27 -8.34 14.05
N LEU A 135 -0.81 -8.38 14.81
CA LEU A 135 -1.03 -7.48 15.92
C LEU A 135 -0.93 -8.29 17.21
N THR A 136 -0.02 -7.90 18.08
CA THR A 136 0.19 -8.50 19.38
C THR A 136 -0.14 -7.49 20.46
N THR A 137 -0.73 -7.97 21.55
CA THR A 137 -0.99 -7.12 22.72
C THR A 137 -0.70 -7.92 23.97
N SER A 138 -0.05 -7.29 24.93
CA SER A 138 0.08 -7.82 26.30
C SER A 138 -1.04 -7.32 27.22
N ASN A 139 -1.97 -6.51 26.70
CA ASN A 139 -3.06 -5.97 27.48
C ASN A 139 -4.26 -6.94 27.52
N VAL A 140 -4.67 -7.33 28.73
CA VAL A 140 -5.76 -8.29 28.97
C VAL A 140 -7.12 -7.80 28.47
N ILE A 141 -7.36 -6.49 28.44
CA ILE A 141 -8.63 -5.91 27.99
C ILE A 141 -8.77 -6.10 26.47
N MET A 142 -7.73 -5.80 25.70
CA MET A 142 -7.75 -6.04 24.26
C MET A 142 -7.63 -7.52 23.89
N ALA A 143 -6.92 -8.31 24.69
CA ALA A 143 -6.82 -9.76 24.48
C ALA A 143 -8.18 -10.47 24.62
N THR A 144 -9.13 -9.89 25.35
CA THR A 144 -10.49 -10.45 25.53
C THR A 144 -11.51 -9.94 24.51
N TRP A 145 -11.09 -9.10 23.56
CA TRP A 145 -11.96 -8.66 22.47
C TRP A 145 -12.36 -9.83 21.58
N SER A 146 -13.62 -9.83 21.16
CA SER A 146 -14.13 -10.84 20.24
C SER A 146 -13.54 -10.67 18.84
N ARG A 147 -13.61 -11.73 18.03
CA ARG A 147 -13.13 -11.70 16.64
C ARG A 147 -13.82 -10.61 15.82
N GLU A 148 -15.10 -10.33 16.09
CA GLU A 148 -15.89 -9.31 15.42
C GLU A 148 -15.38 -7.90 15.75
N MET A 149 -14.97 -7.65 17.01
CA MET A 149 -14.34 -6.39 17.40
C MET A 149 -13.01 -6.20 16.67
N TRP A 150 -12.17 -7.23 16.61
CA TRP A 150 -10.93 -7.19 15.86
C TRP A 150 -11.14 -7.00 14.35
N GLN A 151 -12.11 -7.70 13.77
CA GLN A 151 -12.45 -7.53 12.35
C GLN A 151 -12.99 -6.12 12.08
N SER A 152 -13.73 -5.52 13.01
CA SER A 152 -14.18 -4.11 12.91
C SER A 152 -13.00 -3.14 12.90
N VAL A 153 -11.97 -3.38 13.73
CA VAL A 153 -10.72 -2.60 13.70
C VAL A 153 -10.06 -2.71 12.33
N VAL A 154 -9.82 -3.94 11.87
CA VAL A 154 -9.18 -4.24 10.60
C VAL A 154 -9.93 -3.61 9.42
N ASN A 155 -11.26 -3.69 9.39
CA ASN A 155 -12.10 -3.09 8.36
C ASN A 155 -12.02 -1.56 8.34
N ARG A 156 -11.90 -0.91 9.51
CA ARG A 156 -11.73 0.56 9.58
C ARG A 156 -10.33 0.98 9.13
N VAL A 157 -9.28 0.25 9.51
CA VAL A 157 -7.92 0.46 9.01
C VAL A 157 -7.90 0.36 7.48
N LEU A 158 -8.54 -0.67 6.94
CA LEU A 158 -8.69 -0.88 5.50
C LEU A 158 -9.41 0.28 4.82
N ARG A 159 -10.49 0.81 5.43
CA ARG A 159 -11.20 1.99 4.92
C ARG A 159 -10.33 3.24 4.96
N MET A 160 -9.54 3.47 5.99
CA MET A 160 -8.63 4.62 6.04
C MET A 160 -7.53 4.54 4.98
N ILE A 161 -7.04 3.34 4.69
CA ILE A 161 -6.03 3.08 3.66
C ILE A 161 -6.61 3.25 2.24
N THR A 162 -7.82 2.74 2.00
CA THR A 162 -8.44 2.69 0.65
C THR A 162 -9.28 3.91 0.30
N SER A 163 -9.89 4.57 1.28
CA SER A 163 -10.83 5.70 1.07
C SER A 163 -10.49 6.95 1.88
N GLY A 164 -9.54 6.85 2.81
CA GLY A 164 -9.11 7.96 3.66
C GLY A 164 -7.95 8.77 3.06
N PRO A 165 -7.17 9.48 3.89
CA PRO A 165 -6.09 10.36 3.45
C PRO A 165 -4.97 9.65 2.68
N PHE A 166 -4.97 8.31 2.68
CA PHE A 166 -3.96 7.47 2.04
C PHE A 166 -4.43 6.83 0.73
N ARG A 167 -5.64 7.17 0.24
CA ARG A 167 -6.22 6.65 -1.01
C ARG A 167 -5.33 6.79 -2.23
N THR A 168 -4.50 7.84 -2.28
CA THR A 168 -3.53 8.07 -3.38
C THR A 168 -2.46 6.99 -3.48
N HIS A 169 -2.33 6.13 -2.46
CA HIS A 169 -1.24 5.16 -2.34
C HIS A 169 -1.69 3.68 -2.44
N PHE A 170 -2.99 3.42 -2.37
CA PHE A 170 -3.57 2.06 -2.35
C PHE A 170 -4.90 1.99 -3.13
N VAL A 171 -4.94 1.17 -4.19
CA VAL A 171 -6.16 0.89 -4.97
C VAL A 171 -7.03 -0.15 -4.27
N THR A 172 -6.39 -1.16 -3.70
CA THR A 172 -7.00 -2.26 -2.95
C THR A 172 -6.12 -2.59 -1.76
N ALA A 173 -6.73 -2.87 -0.61
CA ALA A 173 -6.09 -3.52 0.52
C ALA A 173 -6.98 -4.69 0.92
N ILE A 174 -6.37 -5.77 1.39
CA ILE A 174 -7.06 -6.91 1.99
C ILE A 174 -6.42 -7.09 3.35
N ALA A 175 -7.23 -7.20 4.41
CA ALA A 175 -6.73 -7.42 5.74
C ALA A 175 -7.56 -8.50 6.43
N THR A 176 -6.87 -9.51 6.93
CA THR A 176 -7.45 -10.70 7.55
C THR A 176 -6.89 -10.86 8.95
N PHE A 177 -7.78 -10.95 9.94
CA PHE A 177 -7.41 -11.30 11.31
C PHE A 177 -7.44 -12.82 11.47
N THR A 178 -6.30 -13.38 11.88
CA THR A 178 -6.10 -14.81 12.21
C THR A 178 -5.81 -14.97 13.68
#